data_AF-A0A7C1I0W2-F1
#
_entry.id   AF-A0A7C1I0W2-F1
#
_cell.length_a   1.000
_cell.length_b   1.000
_cell.length_c   1.000
_cell.angle_alpha   90.00
_cell.angle_beta   90.00
_cell.angle_gamma   90.00
#
_symmetry.space_group_name_H-M   'P 1'
#
loop_
_entity.id
_entity.type
_entity.pdbx_description
1 polymer ?
#
loop_
_entity_poly.entity_id
_entity_poly.type
_entity_poly.pdbx_seq_one_letter_code
_entity_poly.pdbx_strand_id
1 'polypeptide(L)'
;MGVSRTCTIVVCGKGGTGKTTISALLVRSFIEAGVRPVLAVDADPNANLHEALGVDLAETLGCMREEAFTRSIPPGMDRTSYIKYRFRTVLVEAEGFDLLAMGRPEGTGCYCFPNSLLGECMHLLGEEYPVTVVDSEA
;
A
#
# COMPACT_ATOMS: atom_id res chain seq x y z
N MET A 1 -11.68 -21.54 16.35
CA MET A 1 -11.39 -20.50 15.35
C MET A 1 -10.38 -19.54 15.97
N GLY A 2 -9.10 -19.73 15.68
CA GLY A 2 -8.06 -18.84 16.20
C GLY A 2 -8.14 -17.53 15.44
N VAL A 3 -8.29 -16.41 16.14
CA VAL A 3 -8.12 -15.08 15.54
C VAL A 3 -6.70 -15.03 14.99
N SER A 4 -6.55 -15.01 13.65
CA SER A 4 -5.27 -14.72 13.03
C SER A 4 -4.90 -13.30 13.47
N ARG A 5 -3.91 -13.16 14.36
CA ARG A 5 -3.49 -11.85 14.85
C ARG A 5 -2.68 -11.18 13.76
N THR A 6 -3.32 -10.32 12.98
CA THR A 6 -2.62 -9.40 12.09
C THR A 6 -1.98 -8.29 12.95
N CYS A 7 -0.78 -7.85 12.56
CA CYS A 7 -0.06 -6.80 13.25
C CYS A 7 0.25 -5.66 12.28
N THR A 8 -0.20 -4.45 12.62
CA THR A 8 0.13 -3.24 11.86
C THR A 8 1.13 -2.40 12.63
N ILE A 9 2.24 -2.06 11.98
CA ILE A 9 3.29 -1.19 12.51
C ILE A 9 3.32 0.07 11.66
N VAL A 10 3.12 1.23 12.29
CA VAL A 10 3.16 2.52 11.61
C VAL A 10 4.41 3.27 12.05
N VAL A 11 5.24 3.67 11.08
CA VAL A 11 6.47 4.43 11.29
C VAL A 11 6.20 5.89 10.93
N CYS A 12 6.13 6.74 11.94
CA CYS A 12 5.86 8.18 11.80
C CYS A 12 7.02 9.03 12.38
N GLY A 13 7.14 10.27 11.91
CA GLY A 13 8.18 11.22 12.36
C GLY A 13 8.47 12.32 11.33
N LYS A 14 9.32 13.28 11.71
CA LYS A 14 9.68 14.43 10.87
C LYS A 14 10.41 14.02 9.58
N GLY A 15 10.45 14.92 8.60
CA GLY A 15 11.27 14.74 7.40
C GLY A 15 12.74 14.48 7.74
N GLY A 16 13.37 13.52 7.06
CA GLY A 16 14.80 13.21 7.24
C GLY A 16 15.18 12.36 8.46
N THR A 17 14.23 11.87 9.27
CA THR A 17 14.54 11.04 10.45
C THR A 17 14.82 9.56 10.13
N GLY A 18 14.87 9.18 8.85
CA GLY A 18 15.17 7.80 8.41
C GLY A 18 13.99 6.82 8.48
N LYS A 19 12.74 7.31 8.49
CA LYS A 19 11.53 6.47 8.57
C LYS A 19 11.47 5.40 7.49
N THR A 20 11.58 5.79 6.22
CA THR A 20 11.58 4.89 5.08
C THR A 20 12.67 3.82 5.19
N THR A 21 13.85 4.19 5.68
CA THR A 21 14.93 3.24 5.95
C THR A 21 14.55 2.23 7.03
N ILE A 22 13.98 2.69 8.15
CA ILE A 22 13.51 1.79 9.21
C ILE A 22 12.36 0.90 8.72
N SER A 23 11.40 1.45 7.97
CA SER A 23 10.30 0.70 7.37
C SER A 23 10.82 -0.41 6.45
N ALA A 24 11.77 -0.11 5.57
CA ALA A 24 12.39 -1.10 4.69
C ALA A 24 13.16 -2.18 5.48
N LEU A 25 13.90 -1.79 6.54
CA LEU A 25 14.59 -2.74 7.41
C LEU A 25 13.63 -3.65 8.18
N LEU A 26 12.49 -3.12 8.63
CA LEU A 26 11.44 -3.91 9.29
C LEU A 26 10.87 -4.96 8.33
N VAL A 27 10.51 -4.55 7.12
CA VAL A 27 10.00 -5.48 6.08
C VAL A 27 11.01 -6.61 5.84
N ARG A 28 12.28 -6.27 5.59
CA ARG A 28 13.36 -7.28 5.40
C ARG A 28 13.51 -8.20 6.61
N SER A 29 13.51 -7.64 7.82
CA SER A 29 13.66 -8.42 9.06
C SER A 29 12.51 -9.41 9.27
N PHE A 30 11.27 -9.04 8.93
CA PHE A 30 10.12 -9.95 9.00
C PHE A 30 10.24 -11.09 7.99
N ILE A 31 10.64 -10.79 6.76
CA ILE A 31 10.87 -11.80 5.72
C ILE A 31 11.95 -12.80 6.17
N GLU A 32 13.09 -12.29 6.67
CA GLU A 32 14.19 -13.12 7.19
C GLU A 32 13.76 -13.97 8.39
N ALA A 33 12.85 -13.48 9.23
CA ALA A 33 12.25 -14.22 10.34
C ALA A 33 11.17 -15.23 9.90
N GLY A 34 10.88 -15.34 8.60
CA GLY A 34 9.87 -16.25 8.05
C GLY A 34 8.43 -15.73 8.13
N VAL A 35 8.23 -14.46 8.50
CA VAL A 35 6.91 -13.80 8.52
C VAL A 35 6.66 -13.23 7.13
N ARG A 36 5.91 -13.97 6.32
CA ARG A 36 5.61 -13.64 4.92
C ARG A 36 4.18 -14.07 4.52
N PRO A 37 3.53 -13.36 3.58
CA PRO A 37 3.99 -12.11 2.98
C PRO A 37 3.86 -10.92 3.94
N VAL A 38 4.72 -9.91 3.81
CA VAL A 38 4.57 -8.61 4.51
C VAL A 38 3.84 -7.64 3.59
N LEU A 39 2.86 -6.89 4.10
CA LEU A 39 2.31 -5.75 3.37
C LEU A 39 3.12 -4.50 3.69
N ALA A 40 3.93 -4.03 2.76
CA ALA A 40 4.60 -2.74 2.84
C ALA A 40 3.65 -1.65 2.30
N VAL A 41 3.48 -0.57 3.05
CA VAL A 41 2.60 0.54 2.67
C VAL A 41 3.40 1.84 2.71
N ASP A 42 3.46 2.52 1.57
CA ASP A 42 3.97 3.88 1.47
C ASP A 42 2.80 4.86 1.45
N ALA A 43 2.64 5.61 2.55
CA ALA A 43 1.58 6.60 2.72
C ALA A 43 2.02 8.02 2.32
N ASP A 44 3.16 8.18 1.62
CA ASP A 44 3.68 9.46 1.15
C ASP A 44 3.33 9.68 -0.34
N PRO A 45 2.92 10.90 -0.74
CA PRO A 45 2.74 11.24 -2.15
C PRO A 45 4.00 11.08 -3.03
N ASN A 46 5.20 11.20 -2.45
CA ASN A 46 6.46 11.04 -3.18
C ASN A 46 6.84 9.58 -3.40
N ALA A 47 6.22 8.65 -2.67
CA ALA A 47 6.40 7.20 -2.79
C ALA A 47 7.87 6.74 -2.85
N ASN A 48 8.63 6.81 -1.76
CA ASN A 48 10.07 6.49 -1.75
C ASN A 48 10.40 5.07 -1.25
N LEU A 49 9.44 4.34 -0.68
CA LEU A 49 9.68 3.04 -0.06
C LEU A 49 10.07 1.96 -1.08
N HIS A 50 9.57 2.05 -2.31
CA HIS A 50 9.89 1.12 -3.41
C HIS A 50 11.40 1.07 -3.70
N GLU A 51 12.07 2.23 -3.75
CA GLU A 51 13.52 2.33 -3.96
C GLU A 51 14.30 1.65 -2.82
N ALA A 52 13.88 1.87 -1.57
CA ALA A 52 14.53 1.27 -0.40
C ALA A 52 14.35 -0.27 -0.35
N LEU A 53 13.23 -0.76 -0.86
CA LEU A 53 12.94 -2.20 -0.98
C LEU A 53 13.55 -2.81 -2.25
N GLY A 54 13.98 -2.00 -3.22
CA GLY A 54 14.63 -2.46 -4.45
C GLY A 54 13.64 -3.03 -5.47
N VAL A 55 12.45 -2.45 -5.56
CA VAL A 55 11.40 -2.86 -6.52
C VAL A 55 10.95 -1.68 -7.37
N ASP A 56 10.58 -1.94 -8.61
CA ASP A 56 10.02 -0.94 -9.51
C ASP A 56 8.55 -0.67 -9.17
N LEU A 57 8.17 0.61 -9.11
CA LEU A 57 6.80 1.03 -8.85
C LEU A 57 6.06 1.22 -10.18
N ALA A 58 5.13 0.30 -10.50
CA ALA A 58 4.40 0.32 -11.76
C ALA A 58 3.13 1.20 -11.72
N GLU A 59 2.34 1.10 -10.65
CA GLU A 59 1.10 1.86 -10.47
C GLU A 59 0.98 2.27 -8.99
N THR A 60 0.24 3.35 -8.71
CA THR A 60 -0.03 3.83 -7.35
C THR A 60 -1.53 4.02 -7.15
N LEU A 61 -1.97 4.15 -5.89
CA LEU A 61 -3.37 4.49 -5.58
C LEU A 61 -3.79 5.83 -6.21
N GLY A 62 -2.87 6.78 -6.32
CA GLY A 62 -3.06 8.04 -7.04
C GLY A 62 -3.46 7.82 -8.49
N CYS A 63 -2.71 6.98 -9.22
CA CYS A 63 -2.99 6.62 -10.61
C CYS A 63 -4.30 5.84 -10.76
N MET A 64 -4.52 4.85 -9.89
CA MET A 64 -5.73 4.01 -9.90
C MET A 64 -7.01 4.84 -9.83
N ARG A 65 -7.01 5.89 -9.01
CA ARG A 65 -8.14 6.80 -8.87
C ARG A 65 -8.50 7.43 -10.21
N GLU A 66 -7.53 7.96 -10.93
CA GLU A 66 -7.76 8.63 -12.22
C GLU A 66 -8.35 7.68 -13.26
N GLU A 67 -7.87 6.43 -13.29
CA GLU A 67 -8.43 5.40 -14.16
C GLU A 67 -9.85 4.99 -13.74
N ALA A 68 -10.09 4.82 -12.43
CA ALA A 68 -11.36 4.33 -11.89
C ALA A 68 -12.53 5.31 -12.11
N PHE A 69 -12.26 6.62 -12.19
CA PHE A 69 -13.28 7.60 -12.57
C PHE A 69 -13.55 7.65 -14.09
N THR A 70 -12.64 7.11 -14.90
CA THR A 70 -12.73 7.16 -16.36
C THR A 70 -13.31 5.87 -16.94
N ARG A 71 -13.10 4.72 -16.27
CA ARG A 71 -13.56 3.40 -16.72
C ARG A 71 -14.88 2.99 -16.07
N SER A 72 -15.79 2.43 -16.88
CA SER A 72 -17.03 1.82 -16.40
C SER A 72 -16.78 0.45 -15.78
N ILE A 73 -17.57 0.11 -14.75
CA ILE A 73 -17.52 -1.21 -14.09
C ILE A 73 -17.88 -2.30 -15.11
N PRO A 74 -17.07 -3.37 -15.25
CA PRO A 74 -17.36 -4.47 -16.17
C PRO A 74 -18.72 -5.12 -15.89
N PRO A 75 -19.48 -5.52 -16.93
CA PRO A 75 -20.76 -6.20 -16.75
C PRO A 75 -20.57 -7.52 -16.00
N GLY A 76 -21.40 -7.75 -14.99
CA GLY A 76 -21.33 -8.94 -14.13
C GLY A 76 -20.49 -8.79 -12.86
N MET A 77 -19.88 -7.62 -12.63
CA MET A 77 -19.14 -7.30 -11.40
C MET A 77 -19.84 -6.20 -10.60
N ASP A 78 -19.96 -6.38 -9.28
CA ASP A 78 -20.44 -5.32 -8.39
C ASP A 78 -19.31 -4.32 -8.07
N ARG A 79 -19.68 -3.16 -7.51
CA ARG A 79 -18.74 -2.08 -7.20
C ARG A 79 -17.65 -2.50 -6.20
N THR A 80 -18.00 -3.25 -5.16
CA THR A 80 -17.06 -3.68 -4.13
C THR A 80 -16.04 -4.67 -4.71
N SER A 81 -16.50 -5.63 -5.51
CA SER A 81 -15.64 -6.57 -6.21
C SER A 81 -14.69 -5.87 -7.19
N TYR A 82 -15.19 -4.84 -7.90
CA TYR A 82 -14.36 -4.04 -8.80
C TYR A 82 -13.27 -3.25 -8.06
N ILE A 83 -13.60 -2.61 -6.94
CA ILE A 83 -12.64 -1.87 -6.13
C ILE A 83 -11.56 -2.82 -5.58
N LYS A 84 -11.95 -3.97 -5.02
CA LYS A 84 -10.99 -4.99 -4.56
C LYS A 84 -10.07 -5.47 -5.67
N TYR A 85 -10.61 -5.74 -6.85
CA TYR A 85 -9.81 -6.09 -8.03
C TYR A 85 -8.80 -4.98 -8.35
N ARG A 86 -9.23 -3.71 -8.39
CA ARG A 86 -8.34 -2.58 -8.66
C ARG A 86 -7.27 -2.36 -7.59
N PHE A 87 -7.59 -2.61 -6.33
CA PHE A 87 -6.59 -2.56 -5.25
C PHE A 87 -5.52 -3.64 -5.42
N ARG A 88 -5.89 -4.84 -5.87
CA ARG A 88 -4.92 -5.89 -6.15
C ARG A 88 -4.05 -5.57 -7.36
N THR A 89 -4.58 -4.91 -8.38
CA THR A 89 -3.77 -4.55 -9.56
C THR A 89 -2.71 -3.49 -9.28
N VAL A 90 -2.85 -2.71 -8.20
CA VAL A 90 -1.84 -1.68 -7.83
C VAL A 90 -0.81 -2.17 -6.83
N LEU A 91 -0.91 -3.42 -6.36
CA LEU A 91 0.15 -4.01 -5.55
C LEU A 91 1.34 -4.33 -6.44
N VAL A 92 2.53 -3.96 -5.97
CA VAL A 92 3.78 -4.49 -6.50
C VAL A 92 4.10 -5.77 -5.72
N GLU A 93 3.90 -6.91 -6.35
CA GLU A 93 4.20 -8.22 -5.78
C GLU A 93 5.71 -8.51 -5.87
N ALA A 94 6.32 -8.89 -4.76
CA ALA A 94 7.74 -9.19 -4.67
C ALA A 94 8.02 -10.46 -3.84
N GLU A 95 9.28 -10.88 -3.77
CA GLU A 95 9.64 -12.06 -3.00
C GLU A 95 9.54 -11.79 -1.49
N GLY A 96 8.44 -12.24 -0.89
CA GLY A 96 8.21 -12.19 0.56
C GLY A 96 7.44 -10.96 1.05
N PHE A 97 7.14 -10.00 0.19
CA PHE A 97 6.30 -8.85 0.52
C PHE A 97 5.55 -8.34 -0.71
N ASP A 98 4.44 -7.66 -0.45
CA ASP A 98 3.72 -6.87 -1.45
C ASP A 98 3.79 -5.40 -1.03
N LEU A 99 3.91 -4.51 -2.00
CA LEU A 99 4.01 -3.07 -1.78
C LEU A 99 2.79 -2.34 -2.33
N LEU A 100 2.18 -1.53 -1.46
CA LEU A 100 1.13 -0.58 -1.79
C LEU A 100 1.68 0.84 -1.64
N ALA A 101 1.68 1.63 -2.70
CA ALA A 101 2.09 3.03 -2.64
C ALA A 101 0.90 3.99 -2.87
N MET A 102 0.82 5.03 -2.04
CA MET A 102 -0.14 6.11 -2.22
C MET A 102 0.13 6.84 -3.53
N GLY A 103 1.34 7.39 -3.68
CA GLY A 103 1.75 8.15 -4.86
C GLY A 103 0.98 9.45 -5.06
N ARG A 104 1.54 10.36 -5.86
CA ARG A 104 0.88 11.61 -6.23
C ARG A 104 -0.03 11.35 -7.43
N PRO A 105 -1.28 11.83 -7.42
CA PRO A 105 -2.11 11.80 -8.62
C PRO A 105 -1.52 12.70 -9.72
N GLU A 106 -1.51 12.23 -10.96
CA GLU A 106 -1.11 13.01 -12.14
C GLU A 106 -2.31 13.83 -12.66
N GLY A 107 -2.72 14.87 -11.92
CA GLY A 107 -3.83 15.71 -12.37
C GLY A 107 -4.24 16.85 -11.43
N THR A 108 -5.19 17.68 -11.88
CA THR A 108 -5.78 18.79 -11.11
C THR A 108 -6.76 18.34 -10.02
N GLY A 109 -6.90 17.03 -9.79
CA GLY A 109 -7.84 16.46 -8.84
C GLY A 109 -7.43 16.65 -7.38
N CYS A 110 -8.39 17.05 -6.54
CA CYS A 110 -8.26 17.30 -5.10
C CYS A 110 -7.37 16.29 -4.35
N TYR A 111 -6.47 16.82 -3.51
CA TYR A 111 -5.54 16.10 -2.62
C TYR A 111 -6.22 15.37 -1.45
N CYS A 112 -7.52 15.55 -1.24
CA CYS A 112 -8.23 15.07 -0.04
C CYS A 112 -8.68 13.59 -0.08
N PHE A 113 -8.39 12.87 -1.17
CA PHE A 113 -8.87 11.50 -1.41
C PHE A 113 -7.85 10.34 -1.25
N PRO A 114 -6.51 10.54 -1.35
CA PRO A 114 -5.56 9.43 -1.22
C PRO A 114 -5.61 8.77 0.16
N ASN A 115 -5.79 9.53 1.24
CA ASN A 115 -5.82 8.99 2.60
C ASN A 115 -7.03 8.09 2.86
N SER A 116 -8.23 8.48 2.37
CA SER A 116 -9.42 7.65 2.50
C SER A 116 -9.31 6.38 1.67
N LEU A 117 -8.75 6.47 0.47
CA LEU A 117 -8.53 5.32 -0.41
C LEU A 117 -7.47 4.36 0.16
N LEU A 118 -6.39 4.91 0.71
CA LEU A 118 -5.37 4.14 1.42
C LEU A 118 -5.96 3.41 2.62
N GLY A 119 -6.75 4.10 3.44
CA GLY A 119 -7.42 3.49 4.59
C GLY A 119 -8.37 2.37 4.20
N GLU A 120 -9.14 2.55 3.13
CA GLU A 120 -10.01 1.50 2.59
C GLU A 120 -9.20 0.31 2.06
N CYS A 121 -8.11 0.57 1.32
CA CYS A 121 -7.23 -0.47 0.78
C CYS A 121 -6.56 -1.27 1.91
N MET A 122 -6.00 -0.58 2.92
CA MET A 122 -5.41 -1.21 4.09
C MET A 122 -6.43 -2.02 4.89
N HIS A 123 -7.68 -1.56 5.00
CA HIS A 123 -8.73 -2.32 5.68
C HIS A 123 -9.09 -3.59 4.90
N LEU A 124 -9.24 -3.49 3.59
CA LEU A 124 -9.66 -4.63 2.75
C LEU A 124 -8.55 -5.65 2.52
N LEU A 125 -7.30 -5.22 2.41
CA LEU A 125 -6.16 -6.08 2.14
C LEU A 125 -5.42 -6.50 3.40
N GLY A 126 -5.32 -5.64 4.41
CA GLY A 126 -4.46 -5.87 5.58
C GLY A 126 -4.82 -7.10 6.39
N GLU A 127 -6.07 -7.57 6.33
CA GLU A 127 -6.50 -8.83 6.97
C GLU A 127 -5.91 -10.07 6.30
N GLU A 128 -5.43 -9.96 5.06
CA GLU A 128 -4.80 -11.05 4.30
C GLU A 128 -3.31 -11.21 4.65
N TYR A 129 -2.70 -10.28 5.40
CA TYR A 129 -1.27 -10.29 5.72
C TYR A 129 -1.00 -10.49 7.21
N PRO A 130 -0.02 -11.33 7.60
CA PRO A 130 0.39 -11.48 9.00
C PRO A 130 0.92 -10.16 9.60
N VAL A 131 1.64 -9.37 8.81
CA VAL A 131 2.21 -8.08 9.22
C VAL A 131 2.01 -7.04 8.12
N THR A 132 1.62 -5.83 8.51
CA THR A 132 1.63 -4.62 7.68
C THR A 132 2.62 -3.61 8.26
N VAL A 133 3.52 -3.09 7.43
CA VAL A 133 4.47 -2.02 7.79
C VAL A 133 4.10 -0.77 6.99
N VAL A 134 3.77 0.32 7.67
CA VAL A 134 3.32 1.57 7.06
C VAL A 134 4.38 2.65 7.27
N ASP A 135 4.95 3.18 6.18
CA ASP A 135 5.78 4.37 6.18
C ASP A 135 4.90 5.60 5.98
N SER A 136 4.87 6.51 6.95
CA SER A 136 4.00 7.69 6.92
C SER A 136 4.79 8.96 7.27
N GLU A 137 4.52 10.04 6.55
CA GLU A 137 4.86 11.39 7.02
C GLU A 137 4.04 11.73 8.29
N ALA A 138 4.59 12.58 9.17
CA ALA A 138 3.95 13.04 10.41
C ALA A 138 3.50 14.49 10.31
#